data_AF-A0A533S7S8-F1
#
_entry.id   AF-A0A533S7S8-F1
#
_cell.length_a   1.000
_cell.length_b   1.000
_cell.length_c   1.000
_cell.angle_alpha   90.00
_cell.angle_beta   90.00
_cell.angle_gamma   90.00
#
_symmetry.space_group_name_H-M   'P 1'
#
loop_
_entity.id
_entity.type
_entity.pdbx_description
1 polymer ?
#
loop_
_entity_poly.entity_id
_entity_poly.type
_entity_poly.pdbx_seq_one_letter_code
_entity_poly.pdbx_strand_id
1 'polypeptide(L)' 'MTALIVGGDYIKPLEKLIADRGVSKVEHWPGRKPGDLKKNVPKGTSLVVLLYDYLSHGLAKKVRNDADRL' A
#
# COMPACT_ATOMS: atom_id res chain seq x y z
N MET A 1 -0.59 9.52 -11.13
CA MET A 1 -1.32 9.16 -9.90
C MET A 1 -0.75 7.84 -9.41
N THR A 2 -0.41 7.70 -8.12
CA THR A 2 0.20 6.47 -7.58
C THR A 2 -0.71 5.85 -6.54
N ALA A 3 -0.93 4.53 -6.63
CA ALA A 3 -1.57 3.76 -5.58
C ALA A 3 -0.54 2.90 -4.83
N LEU A 4 -0.71 2.78 -3.52
CA LEU A 4 0.05 1.87 -2.67
C LEU A 4 -0.88 0.78 -2.13
N ILE A 5 -0.57 -0.47 -2.40
CA ILE A 5 -1.22 -1.64 -1.79
C ILE A 5 -0.29 -2.17 -0.70
N VAL A 6 -0.81 -2.37 0.51
CA VAL A 6 -0.06 -2.93 1.65
C VAL A 6 -0.77 -4.17 2.18
N GLY A 7 -0.02 -5.25 2.35
CA GLY A 7 -0.54 -6.57 2.71
C GLY A 7 -0.98 -7.37 1.50
N GLY A 8 -1.47 -8.60 1.76
CA GLY A 8 -1.93 -9.55 0.75
C GLY A 8 -0.82 -10.11 -0.15
N ASP A 9 -1.02 -11.34 -0.62
CA ASP A 9 -0.08 -12.05 -1.50
C ASP A 9 -0.55 -12.13 -2.95
N TYR A 10 -1.87 -12.12 -3.14
CA TYR A 10 -2.52 -12.25 -4.45
C TYR A 10 -3.21 -10.96 -4.83
N ILE A 11 -2.41 -9.94 -5.14
CA ILE A 11 -2.89 -8.58 -5.39
C ILE A 11 -3.03 -8.22 -6.87
N LYS A 12 -2.57 -9.08 -7.80
CA LYS A 12 -2.63 -8.82 -9.25
C LYS A 12 -4.03 -8.43 -9.78
N PRO A 13 -5.13 -9.08 -9.35
CA PRO A 13 -6.47 -8.65 -9.78
C PRO A 13 -6.81 -7.23 -9.31
N LEU A 14 -6.38 -6.87 -8.10
CA LEU A 14 -6.60 -5.55 -7.52
C LEU A 14 -5.72 -4.49 -8.21
N GLU A 15 -4.45 -4.81 -8.49
CA GLU A 15 -3.56 -3.94 -9.29
C GLU A 15 -4.18 -3.62 -10.64
N LYS A 16 -4.69 -4.64 -11.35
CA LYS A 16 -5.36 -4.46 -12.64
C LYS A 16 -6.58 -3.56 -12.51
N LEU A 17 -7.45 -3.80 -11.52
CA LEU A 17 -8.64 -2.97 -11.29
C LEU A 17 -8.29 -1.51 -10.99
N ILE A 18 -7.20 -1.27 -10.27
CA ILE A 18 -6.71 0.08 -9.97
C ILE A 18 -6.13 0.75 -11.23
N ALA A 19 -5.35 0.00 -12.03
CA ALA A 19 -4.79 0.48 -13.28
C ALA A 19 -5.89 0.82 -14.31
N ASP A 20 -6.91 -0.03 -14.44
CA ASP A 20 -8.07 0.17 -15.33
C ASP A 20 -8.88 1.43 -14.95
N ARG A 21 -8.72 1.95 -13.72
CA ARG A 21 -9.31 3.21 -13.25
C ARG A 21 -8.43 4.44 -13.46
N GLY A 22 -7.34 4.32 -14.21
CA GLY A 22 -6.48 5.44 -14.60
C GLY A 22 -5.31 5.74 -13.65
N VAL A 23 -5.02 4.84 -12.70
CA VAL A 23 -3.82 4.96 -11.86
C VAL A 23 -2.62 4.38 -12.61
N SER A 24 -1.67 5.25 -12.97
CA SER A 24 -0.52 4.91 -13.82
C SER A 24 0.57 4.09 -13.10
N LYS A 25 0.60 4.10 -11.77
CA LYS A 25 1.61 3.40 -10.98
C LYS A 25 0.99 2.75 -9.75
N VAL A 26 1.24 1.46 -9.60
CA VAL A 26 0.84 0.70 -8.41
C VAL A 26 2.11 0.15 -7.74
N GLU A 27 2.24 0.40 -6.44
CA GLU A 27 3.30 -0.15 -5.60
C GLU A 27 2.70 -1.15 -4.60
N HIS A 28 3.39 -2.27 -4.38
CA HIS A 28 2.93 -3.30 -3.44
C HIS A 28 3.96 -3.57 -2.36
N TRP A 29 3.53 -3.49 -1.10
CA TRP A 29 4.28 -3.93 0.07
C TRP A 29 3.59 -5.16 0.66
N PRO A 30 4.18 -6.36 0.60
CA PRO A 30 3.55 -7.55 1.15
C PRO A 30 3.38 -7.49 2.68
N GLY A 31 4.12 -6.61 3.37
CA GLY A 31 3.98 -6.37 4.81
C GLY A 31 4.53 -7.48 5.70
N ARG A 32 5.12 -8.52 5.08
CA ARG A 32 5.72 -9.69 5.73
C ARG A 32 7.16 -9.45 6.18
N LYS A 33 7.84 -8.43 5.64
CA LYS A 33 9.26 -8.18 5.93
C LYS A 33 9.41 -7.08 6.97
N PRO A 34 10.27 -7.23 8.00
CA PRO A 34 10.56 -6.15 8.95
C PRO A 34 11.04 -4.85 8.29
N GLY A 35 11.65 -4.95 7.09
CA GLY A 35 12.04 -3.79 6.29
C GLY A 35 10.86 -2.94 5.79
N ASP A 36 9.65 -3.49 5.67
CA ASP A 36 8.46 -2.73 5.24
C ASP A 36 8.09 -1.64 6.25
N LEU A 37 8.32 -1.88 7.56
CA LEU A 37 8.17 -0.86 8.62
C LEU A 37 9.13 0.33 8.45
N LYS A 38 10.23 0.18 7.71
CA LYS A 38 11.19 1.27 7.47
C LYS A 38 10.83 2.10 6.23
N LYS A 39 9.96 1.60 5.34
CA LYS A 39 9.53 2.32 4.13
C LYS A 39 8.48 3.38 4.47
N ASN A 40 8.59 4.57 3.91
CA ASN A 40 7.57 5.62 4.07
C ASN A 40 6.69 5.66 2.83
N VAL A 41 5.41 6.01 3.01
CA VAL A 41 4.47 6.11 1.89
C VAL A 41 5.04 7.12 0.87
N PRO A 42 5.19 6.74 -0.42
CA PRO A 42 5.81 7.62 -1.42
C PRO A 42 5.03 8.94 -1.57
N LYS A 43 5.76 10.06 -1.72
CA LYS A 43 5.15 11.35 -2.04
C LYS A 43 4.39 11.25 -3.37
N GLY A 44 3.20 11.84 -3.42
CA GLY A 44 2.30 11.75 -4.58
C GLY A 44 1.48 10.46 -4.65
N THR A 45 1.51 9.63 -3.60
CA THR A 45 0.53 8.55 -3.42
C THR A 45 -0.84 9.17 -3.22
N SER A 46 -1.79 8.78 -4.06
CA SER A 46 -3.13 9.36 -4.15
C SER A 46 -4.20 8.38 -3.67
N LEU A 47 -3.82 7.11 -3.51
CA LEU A 47 -4.67 6.03 -3.02
C LEU A 47 -3.82 5.06 -2.19
N VAL A 48 -4.28 4.69 -1.00
CA VAL A 48 -3.69 3.63 -0.18
C VAL A 48 -4.74 2.56 0.05
N VAL A 49 -4.39 1.30 -0.24
CA VAL A 49 -5.23 0.12 0.01
C VAL A 49 -4.53 -0.78 1.01
N LEU A 50 -5.12 -0.92 2.19
CA LEU A 50 -4.62 -1.78 3.27
C LEU A 50 -5.41 -3.09 3.30
N LEU A 51 -4.73 -4.19 3.02
CA LEU A 51 -5.24 -5.54 3.21
C LEU A 51 -4.84 -5.98 4.62
N TYR A 52 -5.80 -5.94 5.54
CA TYR A 52 -5.55 -6.14 6.97
C TYR A 52 -5.25 -7.58 7.37
N ASP A 53 -5.66 -8.56 6.56
CA ASP A 53 -5.44 -9.96 6.88
C ASP A 53 -3.93 -10.27 6.91
N TYR A 54 -3.45 -10.76 8.05
CA TYR A 54 -2.03 -11.00 8.36
C TYR A 54 -1.09 -9.77 8.29
N LEU A 55 -1.64 -8.54 8.29
CA LEU A 55 -0.82 -7.32 8.35
C LEU A 55 -0.52 -6.94 9.79
N SER A 56 0.76 -6.69 10.12
CA SER A 56 1.11 -6.26 11.48
C SER A 56 0.45 -4.93 11.85
N HIS A 57 -0.06 -4.83 13.08
CA HIS A 57 -0.67 -3.60 13.59
C HIS A 57 0.28 -2.39 13.50
N GLY A 58 1.58 -2.62 13.72
CA GLY A 58 2.59 -1.57 13.59
C GLY A 58 2.67 -1.00 12.17
N LEU A 59 2.69 -1.88 11.16
CA LEU A 59 2.75 -1.46 9.77
C LEU A 59 1.46 -0.76 9.34
N ALA A 60 0.29 -1.30 9.73
CA ALA A 60 -0.99 -0.69 9.44
C ALA A 60 -1.12 0.71 10.04
N LYS A 61 -0.75 0.87 11.32
CA LYS A 61 -0.76 2.17 12.01
C LYS A 61 0.23 3.16 11.37
N LYS A 62 1.41 2.70 11.01
CA LYS A 62 2.42 3.52 10.33
C LYS A 62 1.89 4.03 8.99
N VAL A 63 1.43 3.13 8.12
CA VAL A 63 0.97 3.49 6.77
C VAL A 63 -0.21 4.46 6.83
N ARG A 64 -1.14 4.27 7.78
CA ARG A 64 -2.23 5.23 8.03
C ARG A 64 -1.70 6.61 8.40
N ASN A 65 -0.80 6.69 9.38
CA ASN A 65 -0.22 7.96 9.81
C ASN A 65 0.59 8.64 8.70
N ASP A 66 1.30 7.87 7.88
CA ASP A 66 2.04 8.40 6.74
C ASP A 66 1.09 8.95 5.67
N ALA A 67 -0.01 8.25 5.40
CA ALA A 67 -1.04 8.67 4.45
C ALA A 67 -1.79 9.93 4.91
N ASP A 68 -2.11 10.05 6.21
CA ASP A 68 -2.74 11.25 6.80
C ASP A 68 -1.86 12.52 6.70
N ARG A 69 -0.56 12.37 6.39
CA ARG A 69 0.41 13.46 6.26
C ARG A 69 0.73 13.85 4.81
N LEU A 70 0.17 13.14 3.83
CA LEU A 70 0.33 13.43 2.40
C LEU A 70 -0.56 14.58 1.95
#